data_AF-A0A971YJQ6-F1
#
_entry.id   AF-A0A971YJQ6-F1
#
_cell.length_a   1.000
_cell.length_b   1.000
_cell.length_c   1.000
_cell.angle_alpha   90.00
_cell.angle_beta   90.00
_cell.angle_gamma   90.00
#
_symmetry.space_group_name_H-M   'P 1'
#
loop_
_entity.id
_entity.type
_entity.pdbx_description
1 polymer ?
#
loop_
_entity_poly.entity_id
_entity_poly.type
_entity_poly.pdbx_seq_one_letter_code
_entity_poly.pdbx_strand_id
1 'polypeptide(L)'
;MKYCNTLRVYHRCGSCGKKRQFANTGRFRVNANGKKVDVWLIYQCVKCKHTWNLAIYERTKPGKISMEEYRMFLENDEELACRYGNDKA
;
A
#
# COMPACT_ATOMS: atom_id res chain seq x y z
N MET A 1 2.10 15.23 -10.59
CA MET A 1 1.25 14.49 -9.63
C MET A 1 -0.06 14.11 -10.32
N LYS A 2 -0.07 13.01 -11.07
CA LYS A 2 -1.27 12.54 -11.78
C LYS A 2 -2.03 11.56 -10.88
N TYR A 3 -3.05 12.11 -10.22
CA TYR A 3 -4.30 11.46 -9.82
C TYR A 3 -4.29 9.94 -9.64
N CYS A 4 -3.81 9.46 -8.49
CA CYS A 4 -4.38 8.26 -7.89
C CYS A 4 -5.23 8.60 -6.66
N ASN A 5 -6.25 9.43 -6.85
CA ASN A 5 -7.07 9.92 -5.75
C ASN A 5 -8.57 9.82 -6.05
N THR A 6 -8.95 8.99 -7.02
CA THR A 6 -10.35 8.81 -7.43
C THR A 6 -11.12 7.93 -6.44
N LEU A 7 -10.50 6.91 -5.85
CA LEU A 7 -11.13 6.08 -4.82
C LEU A 7 -10.90 6.64 -3.42
N ARG A 8 -12.00 6.98 -2.74
CA ARG A 8 -11.99 7.39 -1.33
C ARG A 8 -12.12 6.13 -0.47
N VAL A 9 -11.00 5.70 0.10
CA VAL A 9 -10.99 4.54 1.00
C VAL A 9 -11.38 4.96 2.41
N TYR A 10 -12.32 4.26 3.04
CA TYR A 10 -12.74 4.54 4.41
C TYR A 10 -12.48 3.34 5.32
N HIS A 11 -11.54 3.50 6.25
CA HIS A 11 -11.16 2.48 7.23
C HIS A 11 -11.32 3.01 8.66
N ARG A 12 -11.44 2.10 9.65
CA ARG A 12 -11.38 2.51 11.06
C ARG A 12 -9.97 2.98 11.39
N CYS A 13 -9.82 4.22 11.83
CA CYS A 13 -8.52 4.72 12.24
C CYS A 13 -8.25 4.35 13.70
N GLY A 14 -7.15 3.64 13.96
CA GLY A 14 -6.76 3.24 15.31
C GLY A 14 -6.52 4.44 16.24
N SER A 15 -5.98 5.54 15.70
CA SER A 15 -5.74 6.77 16.47
C SER A 15 -7.00 7.63 16.66
N CYS A 16 -7.92 7.69 15.68
CA CYS A 16 -9.16 8.47 15.83
C CYS A 16 -10.30 7.70 16.51
N GLY A 17 -10.18 6.38 16.66
CA GLY A 17 -11.22 5.50 17.20
C GLY A 17 -12.43 5.24 16.29
N LYS A 18 -12.59 5.98 15.19
CA LYS A 18 -13.75 5.94 14.28
C LYS A 18 -13.37 5.78 12.80
N LYS A 19 -14.37 5.48 11.95
CA LYS A 19 -14.20 5.41 10.49
C LYS A 19 -13.75 6.77 9.96
N ARG A 20 -12.68 6.77 9.17
CA ARG A 20 -12.07 7.96 8.57
C ARG A 20 -11.70 7.67 7.13
N GLN A 21 -11.58 8.71 6.33
CA GLN A 21 -11.00 8.60 5.00
C GLN A 21 -9.48 8.40 5.13
N PHE A 22 -8.97 7.47 4.35
CA PHE A 22 -7.55 7.20 4.16
C PHE A 22 -7.17 7.54 2.73
N ALA A 23 -6.00 8.15 2.57
CA ALA A 23 -5.41 8.45 1.27
C ALA A 23 -4.29 7.46 1.00
N ASN A 24 -4.25 6.95 -0.23
CA ASN A 24 -3.10 6.20 -0.74
C ASN A 24 -1.89 7.13 -0.72
N THR A 25 -0.79 6.71 -0.12
CA THR A 25 0.43 7.54 -0.03
C THR A 25 1.35 7.40 -1.24
N GLY A 26 1.06 6.47 -2.16
CA GLY A 26 1.95 6.12 -3.25
C GLY A 26 3.18 5.32 -2.81
N ARG A 27 3.26 4.92 -1.54
CA ARG A 27 4.44 4.29 -0.95
C ARG A 27 4.20 2.85 -0.57
N PHE A 28 5.19 2.02 -0.80
CA PHE A 28 5.20 0.63 -0.38
C PHE A 28 6.14 0.41 0.79
N ARG A 29 5.80 -0.56 1.63
CA ARG A 29 6.72 -1.18 2.56
C ARG A 29 7.03 -2.56 2.05
N VAL A 30 8.30 -2.82 1.74
CA VAL A 30 8.80 -4.13 1.33
C VAL A 30 9.68 -4.68 2.45
N ASN A 31 9.27 -5.78 3.07
CA ASN A 31 10.06 -6.48 4.07
C ASN A 31 10.47 -7.84 3.51
N ALA A 32 11.76 -8.17 3.59
CA ALA A 32 12.27 -9.50 3.32
C ALA A 32 12.57 -10.24 4.63
N ASN A 33 12.14 -11.49 4.74
CA ASN A 33 12.45 -12.37 5.85
C ASN A 33 12.86 -13.76 5.30
N GLY A 34 14.17 -13.97 5.20
CA GLY A 34 14.74 -15.16 4.58
C GLY A 34 14.30 -15.28 3.11
N LYS A 35 13.59 -16.37 2.79
CA LYS A 35 13.08 -16.66 1.43
C LYS A 35 11.66 -16.15 1.18
N LYS A 36 11.17 -15.22 2.00
CA LYS A 36 9.82 -14.66 1.92
C LYS A 36 9.87 -13.14 1.90
N VAL A 37 8.92 -12.55 1.19
CA VAL A 37 8.70 -11.11 1.09
C VAL A 37 7.27 -10.80 1.49
N ASP A 38 7.13 -9.72 2.23
CA ASP A 38 5.87 -9.07 2.54
C ASP A 38 5.88 -7.67 1.90
N VAL A 39 4.81 -7.32 1.19
CA VAL A 39 4.63 -6.01 0.56
C VAL A 39 3.31 -5.41 1.01
N TRP A 40 3.37 -4.19 1.54
CA TRP A 40 2.19 -3.41 1.89
C TRP A 40 2.16 -2.09 1.15
N LEU A 41 0.98 -1.71 0.66
CA LEU A 41 0.69 -0.35 0.24
C LEU A 41 0.29 0.50 1.46
N ILE A 42 0.94 1.64 1.61
CA ILE A 42 0.76 2.50 2.78
C ILE A 42 -0.37 3.49 2.49
N TYR A 43 -1.38 3.45 3.35
CA TYR A 43 -2.45 4.44 3.43
C TYR A 43 -2.31 5.29 4.69
N GLN A 44 -2.76 6.53 4.64
CA GLN A 44 -2.79 7.41 5.81
C GLN A 44 -4.14 8.06 6.03
N CYS A 45 -4.57 8.08 7.30
CA CYS A 45 -5.75 8.82 7.71
C CYS A 45 -5.59 10.29 7.34
N VAL A 46 -6.53 10.83 6.56
CA VAL A 46 -6.47 12.23 6.11
C VAL A 46 -6.46 13.19 7.31
N LYS A 47 -7.10 12.82 8.43
CA LYS A 47 -7.23 13.67 9.62
C LYS A 47 -6.02 13.64 10.56
N CYS A 48 -5.48 12.47 10.88
CA CYS A 48 -4.45 12.32 11.92
C CYS A 48 -3.15 11.65 11.44
N LYS A 49 -3.05 11.33 10.14
CA LYS A 49 -1.87 10.71 9.52
C LYS A 49 -1.49 9.32 10.05
N HIS A 50 -2.33 8.72 10.90
CA HIS A 50 -2.17 7.33 11.29
C HIS A 50 -2.15 6.42 10.06
N THR A 51 -1.16 5.53 10.02
CA THR A 51 -0.93 4.62 8.91
C THR A 51 -1.83 3.40 9.00
N TRP A 52 -2.37 3.00 7.86
CA TRP A 52 -2.95 1.69 7.65
C TRP A 52 -2.22 1.03 6.47
N ASN A 53 -1.87 -0.24 6.61
CA ASN A 53 -1.12 -0.99 5.62
C ASN A 53 -2.05 -1.95 4.89
N LEU A 54 -2.26 -1.74 3.60
CA LEU A 54 -2.99 -2.67 2.74
C LEU A 54 -2.04 -3.76 2.27
N ALA A 55 -2.33 -5.01 2.62
CA ALA A 55 -1.51 -6.15 2.21
C ALA A 55 -1.64 -6.43 0.70
N ILE A 56 -0.51 -6.36 -0.01
CA ILE A 56 -0.43 -6.75 -1.43
C ILE A 56 0.01 -8.20 -1.53
N TYR A 57 1.16 -8.49 -0.91
CA TYR A 57 1.78 -9.80 -0.81
C TYR A 57 2.11 -10.08 0.66
N GLU A 58 1.73 -11.26 1.15
CA GLU A 58 2.10 -11.73 2.48
C GLU A 58 2.85 -13.05 2.35
N ARG A 59 4.00 -13.15 3.01
CA ARG A 59 4.84 -14.34 3.12
C ARG A 59 5.13 -15.02 1.78
N THR A 60 5.27 -14.23 0.73
CA THR A 60 5.37 -14.68 -0.66
C THR A 60 6.82 -14.96 -1.03
N LYS A 61 7.09 -16.05 -1.76
CA LYS A 61 8.44 -16.33 -2.26
C LYS A 61 8.84 -15.24 -3.28
N PRO A 62 10.05 -14.65 -3.21
CA PRO A 62 10.46 -13.59 -4.14
C PRO A 62 10.25 -13.94 -5.62
N GLY A 63 10.56 -15.18 -6.03
CA GLY A 63 10.38 -15.64 -7.41
C GLY A 63 8.93 -15.81 -7.88
N LYS A 64 7.93 -15.54 -7.03
CA LYS A 64 6.52 -15.44 -7.43
C LYS A 64 6.11 -14.02 -7.81
N ILE A 65 6.93 -13.03 -7.47
CA ILE A 65 6.77 -11.64 -7.87
C ILE A 65 7.71 -11.42 -9.06
N SER A 66 7.23 -10.80 -10.13
CA SER A 66 8.09 -10.50 -11.27
C SER A 66 9.20 -9.53 -10.84
N MET A 67 10.37 -9.61 -11.47
CA MET A 67 11.49 -8.73 -11.13
C MET A 67 11.15 -7.25 -11.34
N GLU A 68 10.39 -6.96 -12.40
CA GLU A 68 9.91 -5.61 -12.71
C GLU A 68 8.94 -5.10 -11.64
N GLU A 69 7.94 -5.89 -11.27
CA GLU A 69 6.98 -5.51 -10.24
C GLU A 69 7.67 -5.33 -8.87
N TYR A 70 8.60 -6.22 -8.54
CA TYR A 70 9.39 -6.10 -7.32
C TYR A 70 10.19 -4.79 -7.30
N ARG A 71 10.81 -4.42 -8.43
CA ARG A 71 11.55 -3.16 -8.57
C ARG A 71 10.63 -1.95 -8.41
N MET A 72 9.45 -1.96 -9.02
CA MET A 72 8.47 -0.88 -8.91
C MET A 72 7.99 -0.67 -7.46
N PHE A 73 7.87 -1.75 -6.67
CA PHE A 73 7.61 -1.60 -5.22
C PHE A 73 8.74 -0.87 -4.49
N LEU A 74 10.00 -1.18 -4.82
CA LEU A 74 11.16 -0.53 -4.20
C LEU A 74 11.27 0.95 -4.60
N GLU A 75 10.93 1.28 -5.85
CA GLU A 75 10.98 2.63 -6.39
C GLU A 75 9.77 3.49 -5.98
N ASN A 76 8.76 2.90 -5.32
CA ASN A 76 7.48 3.54 -5.00
C ASN A 76 6.77 4.08 -6.24
N ASP A 77 6.67 3.25 -7.27
CA ASP A 77 5.99 3.64 -8.52
C ASP A 77 4.54 4.06 -8.25
N GLU A 78 4.21 5.30 -8.60
CA GLU A 78 2.91 5.91 -8.31
C GLU A 78 1.77 5.21 -9.08
N GLU A 79 2.04 4.72 -10.30
CA GLU A 79 1.03 4.06 -11.12
C GLU A 79 0.70 2.66 -10.57
N LEU A 80 1.72 1.91 -10.15
CA LEU A 80 1.55 0.62 -9.48
C LEU A 80 0.83 0.79 -8.15
N ALA A 81 1.19 1.81 -7.36
CA ALA A 81 0.50 2.12 -6.12
C ALA A 81 -0.98 2.42 -6.38
N CYS A 82 -1.28 3.04 -7.52
CA CYS A 82 -2.64 3.30 -7.91
C CYS A 82 -3.43 2.06 -8.29
N ARG A 83 -2.82 1.22 -9.12
CA ARG A 83 -3.40 -0.04 -9.58
C ARG A 83 -3.80 -0.91 -8.38
N TYR A 84 -2.85 -1.19 -7.49
CA TYR A 84 -3.12 -1.96 -6.27
C TYR A 84 -4.07 -1.25 -5.31
N GLY A 85 -4.02 0.08 -5.25
CA GLY A 85 -4.92 0.87 -4.42
C GLY A 85 -6.38 0.80 -4.87
N ASN A 86 -6.65 0.64 -6.16
CA ASN A 86 -8.01 0.53 -6.70
C ASN A 86 -8.55 -0.91 -6.68
N ASP A 87 -7.68 -1.90 -6.89
CA ASP A 87 -8.09 -3.31 -7.00
C ASP A 87 -8.36 -3.97 -5.64
N LYS A 88 -7.75 -3.47 -4.56
CA LYS A 88 -7.77 -4.10 -3.22
C LYS A 88 -8.37 -3.23 -2.10
N ALA A 89 -8.90 -2.05 -2.40
CA ALA A 89 -9.48 -1.13 -1.40
C ALA A 89 -10.95 -1.41 -1.04
#